data_AF-A0A662D4X2-F1
#
_entry.id   AF-A0A662D4X2-F1
#
_cell.length_a   1.000
_cell.length_b   1.000
_cell.length_c   1.000
_cell.angle_alpha   90.00
_cell.angle_beta   90.00
_cell.angle_gamma   90.00
#
_symmetry.space_group_name_H-M   'P 1'
#
loop_
_entity.id
_entity.type
_entity.pdbx_description
1 polymer ?
#
loop_
_entity_poly.entity_id
_entity_poly.type
_entity_poly.pdbx_seq_one_letter_code
_entity_poly.pdbx_strand_id
1 'polypeptide(L)'
;MRKKLIIILMVVFIAGILSGIFIPKLLKRENLRSSSTDFLCNYLSLSKSQKERMESLNKSFYARIEKIRAQLDQRRAELSDLLGEPSSDQKKVRDKMSEIVSLQAQLQVETVNHLEEIRSILTPEQQVKFFSLIRRRLHPERPPKGHIRRRF
;
A
#
# COMPACT_ATOMS: atom_id res chain seq x y z
N MET A 1 19.70 -5.23 -0.05
CA MET A 1 18.33 -5.80 0.04
C MET A 1 17.30 -4.88 0.72
N ARG A 2 17.64 -4.11 1.76
CA ARG A 2 16.74 -3.15 2.46
C ARG A 2 16.15 -2.04 1.58
N LYS A 3 16.90 -1.56 0.57
CA LYS A 3 16.45 -0.51 -0.36
C LYS A 3 15.31 -0.97 -1.29
N LYS A 4 15.31 -2.26 -1.70
CA LYS A 4 14.26 -2.83 -2.57
C LYS A 4 12.91 -2.90 -1.86
N LEU A 5 12.91 -3.16 -0.54
CA LEU A 5 11.69 -3.22 0.28
C LEU A 5 11.05 -1.82 0.50
N ILE A 6 11.88 -0.79 0.64
CA ILE A 6 11.43 0.60 0.75
C ILE A 6 10.86 1.09 -0.58
N ILE A 7 11.49 0.69 -1.70
CA ILE A 7 11.00 0.99 -3.05
C ILE A 7 9.63 0.33 -3.27
N ILE A 8 9.40 -0.91 -2.83
CA ILE A 8 8.10 -1.58 -3.01
C ILE A 8 6.98 -0.88 -2.23
N LEU A 9 7.23 -0.44 -0.99
CA LEU A 9 6.19 0.23 -0.20
C LEU A 9 5.94 1.69 -0.64
N MET A 10 6.99 2.38 -1.10
CA MET A 10 6.86 3.65 -1.80
C MET A 10 6.14 3.48 -3.13
N VAL A 11 6.34 2.38 -3.86
CA VAL A 11 5.58 2.07 -5.08
C VAL A 11 4.13 1.78 -4.75
N VAL A 12 3.77 1.14 -3.63
CA VAL A 12 2.34 1.00 -3.26
C VAL A 12 1.69 2.36 -2.95
N PHE A 13 2.41 3.29 -2.33
CA PHE A 13 1.89 4.62 -1.98
C PHE A 13 1.89 5.60 -3.17
N ILE A 14 2.94 5.56 -4.01
CA ILE A 14 3.10 6.38 -5.23
C ILE A 14 2.27 5.81 -6.38
N ALA A 15 2.19 4.49 -6.55
CA ALA A 15 1.26 3.86 -7.49
C ALA A 15 -0.19 3.99 -6.99
N GLY A 16 -0.46 4.22 -5.71
CA GLY A 16 -1.78 4.68 -5.27
C GLY A 16 -2.21 6.00 -5.92
N ILE A 17 -1.24 6.87 -6.24
CA ILE A 17 -1.44 8.21 -6.82
C ILE A 17 -1.19 8.22 -8.35
N LEU A 18 -0.39 7.28 -8.89
CA LEU A 18 -0.04 7.20 -10.33
C LEU A 18 -0.41 5.88 -11.05
N SER A 19 -1.01 4.87 -10.41
CA SER A 19 -1.45 3.60 -11.04
C SER A 19 -2.75 3.76 -11.83
N GLY A 20 -2.85 4.84 -12.60
CA GLY A 20 -3.73 4.90 -13.76
C GLY A 20 -3.25 3.98 -14.90
N ILE A 21 -2.10 3.31 -14.79
CA ILE A 21 -1.56 2.47 -15.86
C ILE A 21 -1.10 1.11 -15.31
N PHE A 22 -1.97 0.12 -15.51
CA PHE A 22 -1.65 -1.23 -16.00
C PHE A 22 -0.25 -1.80 -15.64
N ILE A 23 -0.07 -2.43 -14.47
CA ILE A 23 1.04 -3.39 -14.27
C ILE A 23 0.53 -4.68 -13.59
N PRO A 24 -0.07 -5.62 -14.36
CA PRO A 24 -0.43 -6.95 -13.84
C PRO A 24 0.80 -7.80 -13.45
N LYS A 25 1.99 -7.50 -13.99
CA LYS A 25 3.22 -8.31 -13.81
C LYS A 25 3.98 -8.06 -12.49
N LEU A 26 3.67 -7.00 -11.74
CA LEU A 26 4.36 -6.69 -10.47
C LEU A 26 3.76 -7.44 -9.27
N LEU A 27 2.55 -7.98 -9.43
CA LEU A 27 1.77 -8.65 -8.39
C LEU A 27 1.91 -10.18 -8.48
N LYS A 28 3.14 -10.71 -8.53
CA LYS A 28 3.35 -12.13 -8.25
C LYS A 28 3.09 -12.35 -6.75
N ARG A 29 1.82 -12.63 -6.45
CA ARG A 29 1.05 -12.43 -5.20
C ARG A 29 1.50 -13.28 -4.01
N GLU A 30 2.34 -14.28 -4.25
CA GLU A 30 2.59 -15.35 -3.27
C GLU A 30 3.86 -15.15 -2.43
N ASN A 31 4.94 -14.58 -3.01
CA ASN A 31 6.23 -14.41 -2.29
C ASN A 31 6.37 -13.07 -1.54
N LEU A 32 5.50 -12.09 -1.80
CA LEU A 32 5.58 -10.76 -1.17
C LEU A 32 4.88 -10.70 0.20
N ARG A 33 3.91 -11.59 0.44
CA ARG A 33 3.05 -11.61 1.63
C ARG A 33 3.79 -12.03 2.89
N SER A 34 4.64 -13.05 2.82
CA SER A 34 5.46 -13.48 3.97
C SER A 34 6.55 -12.45 4.25
N SER A 35 7.32 -12.05 3.23
CA SER A 35 8.54 -11.26 3.42
C SER A 35 8.32 -9.91 4.13
N SER A 36 7.19 -9.24 3.88
CA SER A 36 6.87 -7.96 4.52
C SER A 36 6.43 -8.12 5.98
N THR A 37 5.68 -9.19 6.27
CA THR A 37 5.26 -9.55 7.63
C THR A 37 6.47 -9.99 8.45
N ASP A 38 7.30 -10.86 7.88
CA ASP A 38 8.51 -11.39 8.51
C ASP A 38 9.50 -10.28 8.86
N PHE A 39 9.64 -9.28 7.98
CA PHE A 39 10.46 -8.10 8.27
C PHE A 39 9.93 -7.32 9.48
N LEU A 40 8.62 -7.09 9.55
CA LEU A 40 8.00 -6.27 10.60
C LEU A 40 8.05 -7.01 11.95
N CYS A 41 7.78 -8.32 11.94
CA CYS A 41 7.91 -9.20 13.10
C CYS A 41 9.34 -9.20 13.66
N ASN A 42 10.35 -9.26 12.79
CA ASN A 42 11.75 -9.25 13.18
C ASN A 42 12.20 -7.86 13.66
N TYR A 43 11.76 -6.78 12.99
CA TYR A 43 12.11 -5.40 13.35
C TYR A 43 11.58 -4.99 14.73
N LEU A 44 10.38 -5.46 15.09
CA LEU A 44 9.76 -5.20 16.39
C LEU A 44 10.09 -6.24 17.45
N SER A 45 10.85 -7.29 17.10
CA SER A 45 11.17 -8.41 17.98
C SER A 45 9.93 -8.97 18.68
N LEU A 46 8.90 -9.28 17.89
CA LEU A 46 7.61 -9.75 18.41
C LEU A 46 7.75 -11.08 19.16
N SER A 47 7.03 -11.20 20.29
CA SER A 47 6.90 -12.46 21.01
C SER A 47 6.14 -13.51 20.17
N LYS A 48 6.21 -14.79 20.56
CA LYS A 48 5.45 -15.85 19.87
C LYS A 48 3.95 -15.56 19.85
N SER A 49 3.38 -15.13 20.97
CA SER A 49 1.95 -14.80 21.07
C SER A 49 1.58 -13.57 20.23
N GLN A 50 2.46 -12.56 20.14
CA GLN A 50 2.25 -11.40 19.26
C GLN A 50 2.28 -11.79 17.78
N LYS A 51 3.18 -12.71 17.38
CA LYS A 51 3.28 -13.20 16.00
C LYS A 51 2.00 -13.93 15.57
N GLU A 52 1.47 -14.81 16.41
CA GLU A 52 0.22 -15.54 16.13
C GLU A 52 -0.95 -14.58 15.93
N ARG A 53 -1.07 -13.56 16.79
CA ARG A 53 -2.09 -12.49 16.64
C ARG A 53 -1.89 -11.69 15.36
N MET A 54 -0.64 -11.36 15.03
CA MET A 54 -0.28 -10.63 13.81
C MET A 54 -0.64 -11.40 12.54
N GLU A 55 -0.38 -12.71 12.50
CA GLU A 55 -0.73 -13.55 11.36
C GLU A 55 -2.24 -13.62 11.13
N SER A 56 -3.02 -13.81 12.21
CA SER A 56 -4.49 -13.79 12.13
C SER A 56 -4.98 -12.43 11.61
N LEU A 57 -4.45 -11.35 12.18
CA LEU A 57 -4.79 -9.98 11.78
C LEU A 57 -4.50 -9.75 10.29
N ASN A 58 -3.31 -10.11 9.83
CA ASN A 58 -2.89 -9.96 8.44
C ASN A 58 -3.75 -10.77 7.48
N LYS A 59 -4.12 -12.01 7.82
CA LYS A 59 -5.04 -12.83 7.01
C LYS A 59 -6.37 -12.09 6.81
N SER A 60 -6.94 -11.54 7.87
CA SER A 60 -8.21 -10.80 7.81
C SER A 60 -8.08 -9.52 6.96
N PHE A 61 -7.03 -8.73 7.19
CA PHE A 61 -6.76 -7.49 6.46
C PHE A 61 -6.60 -7.76 4.97
N TYR A 62 -5.80 -8.77 4.61
CA TYR A 62 -5.64 -9.08 3.21
C TYR A 62 -6.93 -9.58 2.57
N ALA A 63 -7.76 -10.39 3.25
CA ALA A 63 -9.05 -10.78 2.70
C ALA A 63 -9.93 -9.56 2.36
N ARG A 64 -9.96 -8.53 3.23
CA ARG A 64 -10.69 -7.27 3.00
C ARG A 64 -10.13 -6.49 1.80
N ILE A 65 -8.82 -6.25 1.78
CA ILE A 65 -8.15 -5.49 0.71
C ILE A 65 -8.30 -6.16 -0.66
N GLU A 66 -8.25 -7.48 -0.72
CA GLU A 66 -8.29 -8.23 -1.98
C GLU A 66 -9.66 -8.14 -2.65
N LYS A 67 -10.74 -8.05 -1.87
CA LYS A 67 -12.09 -7.76 -2.38
C LYS A 67 -12.16 -6.36 -2.99
N ILE A 68 -11.63 -5.35 -2.31
CA ILE A 68 -11.63 -3.96 -2.81
C ILE A 68 -10.77 -3.84 -4.07
N ARG A 69 -9.62 -4.52 -4.13
CA ARG A 69 -8.75 -4.57 -5.32
C ARG A 69 -9.45 -5.19 -6.52
N ALA A 70 -10.13 -6.31 -6.32
CA ALA A 70 -10.88 -6.94 -7.41
C ALA A 70 -11.96 -6.00 -7.98
N GLN A 71 -12.66 -5.26 -7.09
CA GLN A 71 -13.62 -4.24 -7.52
C GLN A 71 -12.94 -3.09 -8.28
N LEU A 72 -11.79 -2.61 -7.81
CA LEU A 72 -11.02 -1.58 -8.53
C LEU A 72 -10.59 -2.02 -9.92
N ASP A 73 -10.08 -3.25 -10.04
CA ASP A 73 -9.65 -3.80 -11.33
C ASP A 73 -10.83 -3.92 -12.29
N GLN A 74 -11.98 -4.38 -11.80
CA GLN A 74 -13.23 -4.39 -12.56
C GLN A 74 -13.65 -2.98 -13.01
N ARG A 75 -13.68 -1.99 -12.10
CA ARG A 75 -14.11 -0.62 -12.45
C ARG A 75 -13.16 0.07 -13.43
N ARG A 76 -11.87 -0.24 -13.37
CA ARG A 76 -10.87 0.24 -14.33
C ARG A 76 -11.05 -0.38 -15.71
N ALA A 77 -11.39 -1.67 -15.78
CA ALA A 77 -11.72 -2.32 -17.04
C ALA A 77 -12.97 -1.68 -17.67
N GLU A 78 -14.05 -1.53 -16.90
CA GLU A 78 -15.28 -0.85 -17.34
C GLU A 78 -15.03 0.59 -17.82
N LEU A 79 -14.16 1.34 -17.12
CA LEU A 79 -13.75 2.67 -17.56
C LEU A 79 -12.99 2.63 -18.88
N SER A 80 -12.07 1.66 -19.06
CA SER A 80 -11.32 1.48 -20.29
C SER A 80 -12.24 1.20 -21.47
N ASP A 81 -13.25 0.36 -21.28
CA ASP A 81 -14.23 0.01 -22.31
C ASP A 81 -15.06 1.25 -22.70
N LEU A 82 -15.56 2.02 -21.72
CA LEU A 82 -16.32 3.26 -21.94
C LEU A 82 -15.54 4.33 -22.71
N LEU A 83 -14.22 4.40 -22.52
CA LEU A 83 -13.35 5.33 -23.24
C LEU A 83 -13.04 4.87 -24.67
N GLY A 84 -13.20 3.57 -24.97
CA GLY A 84 -13.04 3.01 -26.31
C GLY A 84 -14.27 3.17 -27.21
N GLU A 85 -15.41 3.59 -26.67
CA GLU A 85 -16.65 3.77 -27.44
C GLU A 85 -16.59 5.03 -28.35
N PRO A 86 -17.09 4.96 -29.60
CA PRO A 86 -17.04 6.08 -30.56
C PRO A 86 -17.73 7.37 -30.07
N SER A 87 -18.72 7.27 -29.20
CA SER A 87 -19.36 8.41 -28.52
C SER A 87 -19.44 8.15 -27.02
N SER A 88 -18.32 8.32 -26.32
CA SER A 88 -18.26 8.11 -24.88
C SER A 88 -19.20 9.07 -24.13
N ASP A 89 -20.17 8.50 -23.40
CA ASP A 89 -21.05 9.26 -22.51
C ASP A 89 -20.22 9.79 -21.33
N GLN A 90 -19.91 11.08 -21.37
CA GLN A 90 -19.12 11.74 -20.33
C GLN A 90 -19.70 11.60 -18.93
N LYS A 91 -21.03 11.46 -18.80
CA LYS A 91 -21.65 11.22 -17.49
C LYS A 91 -21.26 9.85 -16.96
N LYS A 92 -21.36 8.79 -17.77
CA LYS A 92 -20.95 7.44 -17.38
C LYS A 92 -19.47 7.36 -17.02
N VAL A 93 -18.61 8.06 -17.76
CA VAL A 93 -17.16 8.15 -17.46
C VAL A 93 -16.94 8.78 -16.08
N ARG A 94 -17.58 9.92 -15.79
CA ARG A 94 -17.46 10.59 -14.49
C ARG A 94 -17.99 9.73 -13.34
N ASP A 95 -19.13 9.08 -13.54
CA ASP A 95 -19.73 8.19 -12.53
C ASP A 95 -18.77 7.03 -12.22
N LYS A 96 -18.18 6.39 -13.26
CA LYS A 96 -17.19 5.32 -13.08
C LYS A 96 -15.92 5.79 -12.38
N MET A 97 -15.44 6.99 -12.71
CA MET A 97 -14.29 7.60 -12.03
C MET A 97 -14.58 7.84 -10.54
N SER A 98 -15.79 8.30 -10.19
CA SER A 98 -16.21 8.49 -8.80
C SER A 98 -16.23 7.16 -8.02
N GLU A 99 -16.68 6.07 -8.64
CA GLU A 99 -16.61 4.74 -8.03
C GLU A 99 -15.17 4.30 -7.74
N ILE A 100 -14.25 4.52 -8.69
CA ILE A 100 -12.82 4.21 -8.53
C ILE A 100 -12.22 5.01 -7.37
N VAL A 101 -12.49 6.33 -7.31
CA VAL A 101 -12.01 7.20 -6.23
C VAL A 101 -12.53 6.74 -4.87
N SER A 102 -13.82 6.36 -4.78
CA SER A 102 -14.41 5.83 -3.55
C SER A 102 -13.72 4.54 -3.09
N LEU A 103 -13.46 3.60 -4.00
CA LEU A 103 -12.77 2.36 -3.68
C LEU A 103 -11.30 2.60 -3.28
N GLN A 104 -10.62 3.57 -3.90
CA GLN A 104 -9.27 3.98 -3.50
C GLN A 104 -9.26 4.57 -2.08
N ALA A 105 -10.25 5.40 -1.73
CA ALA A 105 -10.41 5.92 -0.38
C ALA A 105 -10.65 4.79 0.63
N GLN A 106 -11.50 3.81 0.29
CA GLN A 106 -11.73 2.63 1.12
C GLN A 106 -10.45 1.82 1.37
N LEU A 107 -9.59 1.62 0.36
CA LEU A 107 -8.28 1.00 0.56
C LEU A 107 -7.41 1.76 1.57
N GLN A 108 -7.42 3.09 1.51
CA GLN A 108 -6.64 3.92 2.43
C GLN A 108 -7.18 3.80 3.86
N VAL A 109 -8.50 3.86 4.04
CA VAL A 109 -9.16 3.68 5.34
C VAL A 109 -8.82 2.31 5.94
N GLU A 110 -8.98 1.23 5.16
CA GLU A 110 -8.63 -0.12 5.62
C GLU A 110 -7.15 -0.25 6.01
N THR A 111 -6.27 0.45 5.30
CA THR A 111 -4.83 0.47 5.64
C THR A 111 -4.60 1.18 6.98
N VAL A 112 -5.26 2.31 7.23
CA VAL A 112 -5.15 3.03 8.52
C VAL A 112 -5.69 2.17 9.65
N ASN A 113 -6.89 1.60 9.48
CA ASN A 113 -7.49 0.69 10.46
C ASN A 113 -6.55 -0.45 10.80
N HIS A 114 -5.89 -1.04 9.80
CA HIS A 114 -4.93 -2.11 10.03
C HIS A 114 -3.69 -1.67 10.82
N LEU A 115 -3.19 -0.44 10.61
CA LEU A 115 -2.10 0.11 11.43
C LEU A 115 -2.52 0.30 12.90
N GLU A 116 -3.77 0.69 13.14
CA GLU A 116 -4.33 0.81 14.49
C GLU A 116 -4.52 -0.56 15.15
N GLU A 117 -5.02 -1.55 14.41
CA GLU A 117 -5.11 -2.93 14.86
C GLU A 117 -3.73 -3.49 15.24
N ILE A 118 -2.69 -3.25 14.42
CA ILE A 118 -1.31 -3.61 14.74
C ILE A 118 -0.88 -2.94 16.05
N ARG A 119 -1.12 -1.63 16.21
CA ARG A 119 -0.75 -0.88 17.43
C ARG A 119 -1.29 -1.55 18.70
N SER A 120 -2.51 -2.09 18.65
CA SER A 120 -3.14 -2.75 19.80
C SER A 120 -2.44 -4.04 20.27
N ILE A 121 -1.65 -4.67 19.40
CA ILE A 121 -0.89 -5.91 19.69
C ILE A 121 0.47 -5.60 20.32
N LEU A 122 1.00 -4.40 20.08
CA LEU A 122 2.37 -4.01 20.42
C LEU A 122 2.48 -3.44 21.84
N THR A 123 3.62 -3.68 22.49
CA THR A 123 3.98 -2.99 23.74
C THR A 123 4.28 -1.50 23.48
N PRO A 124 4.25 -0.63 24.49
CA PRO A 124 4.57 0.80 24.32
C PRO A 124 5.93 1.03 23.62
N GLU A 125 6.96 0.26 23.97
CA GLU A 125 8.30 0.37 23.37
C GLU A 125 8.32 -0.05 21.90
N GLN A 126 7.56 -1.09 21.55
CA GLN A 126 7.40 -1.54 20.18
C GLN A 126 6.59 -0.53 19.35
N GLN A 127 5.58 0.11 19.94
CA GLN A 127 4.81 1.16 19.27
C GLN A 127 5.71 2.34 18.86
N VAL A 128 6.63 2.79 19.72
CA VAL A 128 7.58 3.86 19.38
C VAL A 128 8.42 3.48 18.15
N LYS A 129 8.96 2.25 18.11
CA LYS A 129 9.70 1.74 16.94
C LYS A 129 8.83 1.66 15.69
N PHE A 130 7.59 1.19 15.84
CA PHE A 130 6.64 1.06 14.75
C PHE A 130 6.29 2.42 14.13
N PHE A 131 5.93 3.43 14.95
CA PHE A 131 5.62 4.77 14.45
C PHE A 131 6.84 5.49 13.89
N SER A 132 8.04 5.27 14.44
CA SER A 132 9.28 5.77 13.84
C SER A 132 9.50 5.21 12.43
N LEU A 133 9.24 3.91 12.23
CA LEU A 133 9.29 3.28 10.90
C LEU A 133 8.26 3.89 9.94
N ILE A 134 7.01 4.07 10.39
CA ILE A 134 5.94 4.67 9.57
C ILE A 134 6.31 6.10 9.17
N ARG A 135 6.71 6.95 10.14
CA ARG A 135 7.12 8.34 9.91
C ARG A 135 8.22 8.42 8.85
N ARG A 136 9.27 7.61 8.97
CA ARG A 136 10.37 7.60 7.99
C ARG A 136 9.92 7.17 6.59
N ARG A 137 8.88 6.35 6.48
CA ARG A 137 8.33 5.93 5.19
C ARG A 137 7.39 6.99 4.59
N LEU A 138 6.60 7.68 5.40
CA LEU A 138 5.72 8.76 4.93
C LEU A 138 6.52 10.04 4.59
N HIS A 139 7.59 10.29 5.33
CA HIS A 139 8.51 11.41 5.12
C HIS A 139 9.93 10.86 4.95
N PRO A 140 10.30 10.42 3.74
CA PRO A 140 11.70 10.09 3.47
C PRO A 140 12.52 11.37 3.71
N GLU A 141 13.49 11.31 4.63
CA GLU A 141 14.40 12.43 4.86
C GLU A 141 14.98 12.88 3.52
N ARG A 142 14.91 14.19 3.24
CA ARG A 142 15.54 14.75 2.04
C ARG A 142 17.03 14.40 2.10
N PRO A 143 17.62 13.81 1.03
CA PRO A 143 19.05 13.56 1.04
C PRO A 143 19.78 14.87 1.33
N PRO A 144 20.88 14.86 2.11
CA PRO A 144 21.65 16.07 2.39
C PRO A 144 22.03 16.71 1.04
N LYS A 145 21.84 18.03 0.93
CA LYS A 145 22.21 18.80 -0.27
C LYS A 145 23.70 18.59 -0.53
N GLY A 146 24.03 17.61 -1.38
CA GLY A 146 25.37 17.42 -1.88
C GLY A 146 25.81 18.73 -2.52
N HIS A 147 26.91 19.29 -2.02
CA HIS A 147 27.55 20.42 -2.65
C HIS A 147 27.87 20.03 -4.09
N ILE A 148 27.20 20.66 -5.05
CA ILE A 148 27.57 20.60 -6.46
C ILE A 148 28.95 21.28 -6.53
N ARG A 149 30.02 20.50 -6.42
CA ARG A 149 31.32 20.94 -6.90
C ARG A 149 31.18 21.06 -8.41
N ARG A 150 30.90 22.28 -8.87
CA ARG A 150 31.08 22.68 -10.27
C ARG A 150 32.56 22.45 -10.59
N ARG A 151 32.87 21.34 -11.25
CA ARG A 151 34.11 21.21 -12.01
C ARG A 151 33.88 22.02 -13.28
N PHE A 152 34.53 23.18 -13.32
CA PHE A 152 34.92 23.82 -14.57
C PHE A 152 36.03 22.99 -15.22
#